data_AF-A0A5N6R8T8-F1
#
_entry.id   AF-A0A5N6R8T8-F1
#
_cell.length_a   1.000
_cell.length_b   1.000
_cell.length_c   1.000
_cell.angle_alpha   90.00
_cell.angle_beta   90.00
_cell.angle_gamma   90.00
#
_symmetry.space_group_name_H-M   'P 1'
#
loop_
_entity.id
_entity.type
_entity.pdbx_description
1 polymer ?
#
loop_
_entity_poly.entity_id
_entity_poly.type
_entity_poly.pdbx_seq_one_letter_code
_entity_poly.pdbx_strand_id
1 'polypeptide(L)'
;MGIGVIARDHHRSAIMMLCASKEYISDPTMAKVVAAWRAVELACRLDLQGIMLEGLHKNGSCWSLYGQDRQVVYETKMLGQHQVWEVNHMRRVANNATHCLAKLAFVRRIWRHDFLRV
;
A
#
# COMPACT_ATOMS: atom_id res chain seq x y z
N MET A 1 11.65 -3.14 -4.06
CA MET A 1 10.26 -3.44 -4.49
C MET A 1 9.55 -2.18 -4.97
N GLY A 2 8.39 -2.31 -5.61
CA GLY A 2 7.48 -1.18 -5.89
C GLY A 2 6.20 -1.29 -5.05
N ILE A 3 5.61 -0.16 -4.70
CA ILE A 3 4.32 -0.08 -4.03
C ILE A 3 3.32 0.70 -4.90
N GLY A 4 2.06 0.30 -4.80
CA GLY A 4 0.93 0.94 -5.46
C GLY A 4 -0.18 1.16 -4.44
N VAL A 5 -0.80 2.34 -4.45
CA VAL A 5 -2.03 2.63 -3.71
C VAL A 5 -2.99 3.33 -4.67
N ILE A 6 -4.27 2.98 -4.61
CA ILE A 6 -5.34 3.70 -5.30
C ILE A 6 -6.41 4.01 -4.25
N ALA A 7 -6.69 5.30 -4.05
CA ALA A 7 -7.85 5.73 -3.29
C ALA A 7 -9.02 5.92 -4.23
N ARG A 8 -10.19 5.43 -3.82
CA ARG A 8 -11.44 5.54 -4.58
C ARG A 8 -12.51 6.20 -3.73
N ASP A 9 -13.37 6.98 -4.37
CA ASP A 9 -14.59 7.47 -3.72
C ASP A 9 -15.65 6.35 -3.63
N HIS A 10 -16.80 6.67 -3.06
CA HIS A 10 -17.94 5.75 -2.92
C HIS A 10 -18.55 5.32 -4.27
N HIS A 11 -18.32 6.07 -5.35
CA HIS A 11 -18.66 5.69 -6.72
C HIS A 11 -17.61 4.79 -7.38
N ARG A 12 -16.57 4.40 -6.65
CA ARG A 12 -15.41 3.62 -7.12
C ARG A 12 -14.52 4.36 -8.12
N SER A 13 -14.68 5.68 -8.24
CA SER A 13 -13.84 6.53 -9.08
C SER A 13 -12.50 6.75 -8.38
N ALA A 14 -11.40 6.61 -9.12
CA ALA A 14 -10.07 6.85 -8.57
C ALA A 14 -9.87 8.35 -8.32
N ILE A 15 -9.65 8.73 -7.07
CA ILE A 15 -9.42 10.13 -6.66
C ILE A 15 -7.93 10.43 -6.40
N MET A 16 -7.14 9.39 -6.13
CA MET A 16 -5.70 9.52 -5.91
C MET A 16 -4.99 8.19 -6.20
N MET A 17 -3.76 8.27 -6.70
CA MET A 17 -2.88 7.12 -6.89
C MET A 17 -1.46 7.40 -6.38
N LEU A 18 -0.87 6.43 -5.68
CA LEU A 18 0.55 6.45 -5.30
C LEU A 18 1.30 5.37 -6.06
N CYS A 19 2.32 5.77 -6.82
CA CYS A 19 3.23 4.88 -7.53
C CYS A 19 4.66 5.16 -7.05
N ALA A 20 5.21 4.31 -6.19
CA ALA A 20 6.51 4.58 -5.56
C ALA A 20 7.41 3.35 -5.48
N SER A 21 8.69 3.54 -5.77
CA SER A 21 9.71 2.51 -5.55
C SER A 21 10.22 2.54 -4.11
N LYS A 22 10.57 1.37 -3.58
CA LYS A 22 11.14 1.18 -2.24
C LYS A 22 12.44 0.40 -2.36
N GLU A 23 13.53 1.08 -2.03
CA GLU A 23 14.88 0.58 -2.31
C GLU A 23 15.32 -0.51 -1.35
N TYR A 24 15.05 -0.29 -0.07
CA TYR A 24 15.45 -1.15 1.04
C TYR A 24 14.40 -2.19 1.43
N ILE A 25 13.35 -2.34 0.63
CA ILE A 25 12.32 -3.36 0.83
C ILE A 25 12.51 -4.43 -0.24
N SER A 26 13.04 -5.57 0.18
CA SER A 26 13.21 -6.79 -0.63
C SER A 26 12.03 -7.75 -0.46
N ASP A 27 11.39 -7.77 0.71
CA ASP A 27 10.29 -8.67 1.01
C ASP A 27 8.93 -8.15 0.45
N PRO A 28 8.22 -8.94 -0.37
CA PRO A 28 6.91 -8.57 -0.92
C PRO A 28 5.83 -8.37 0.15
N THR A 29 5.91 -9.07 1.28
CA THR A 29 4.94 -8.93 2.38
C THR A 29 5.11 -7.56 3.03
N MET A 30 6.34 -7.18 3.37
CA MET A 30 6.68 -5.86 3.89
C MET A 30 6.31 -4.74 2.92
N ALA A 31 6.47 -4.95 1.61
CA ALA A 31 6.03 -3.99 0.60
C ALA A 31 4.50 -3.73 0.66
N LYS A 32 3.69 -4.77 0.94
CA LYS A 32 2.23 -4.62 1.13
C LYS A 32 1.90 -3.88 2.43
N VAL A 33 2.60 -4.18 3.52
CA VAL A 33 2.41 -3.48 4.81
C VAL A 33 2.73 -2.00 4.66
N VAL A 34 3.85 -1.66 4.01
CA VAL A 34 4.23 -0.27 3.74
C VAL A 34 3.26 0.40 2.78
N ALA A 35 2.71 -0.31 1.79
CA ALA A 35 1.67 0.24 0.92
C ALA A 35 0.39 0.60 1.72
N ALA A 36 -0.02 -0.25 2.66
CA ALA A 36 -1.17 0.02 3.53
C ALA A 36 -0.90 1.19 4.48
N TRP A 37 0.27 1.25 5.11
CA TRP A 37 0.67 2.39 5.93
C TRP A 37 0.63 3.70 5.14
N ARG A 38 1.18 3.71 3.91
CA ARG A 38 1.12 4.87 3.01
C ARG A 38 -0.31 5.22 2.61
N ALA A 39 -1.19 4.24 2.44
CA ALA A 39 -2.60 4.50 2.13
C ALA A 39 -3.29 5.25 3.28
N VAL A 40 -3.10 4.80 4.52
CA VAL A 40 -3.63 5.48 5.71
C VAL A 40 -3.02 6.86 5.88
N GLU A 41 -1.69 6.98 5.80
CA GLU A 41 -1.01 8.28 5.89
C GLU A 41 -1.56 9.29 4.88
N LEU A 42 -1.75 8.88 3.62
CA LEU A 42 -2.30 9.75 2.59
C LEU A 42 -3.75 10.11 2.87
N ALA A 43 -4.56 9.16 3.34
CA ALA A 43 -5.94 9.41 3.67
C ALA A 43 -6.08 10.40 4.85
N CYS A 44 -5.22 10.32 5.86
CA CYS A 44 -5.15 11.30 6.93
C CYS A 44 -4.73 12.68 6.41
N ARG A 45 -3.71 12.77 5.54
CA ARG A 45 -3.27 14.05 4.94
C ARG A 45 -4.33 14.72 4.08
N LEU A 46 -5.21 13.94 3.48
CA LEU A 46 -6.31 14.41 2.65
C LEU A 46 -7.63 14.59 3.43
N ASP A 47 -7.60 14.41 4.75
CA ASP A 47 -8.76 14.48 5.64
C ASP A 47 -9.94 13.60 5.16
N LEU A 48 -9.63 12.43 4.59
CA LEU A 48 -10.64 11.48 4.14
C LEU A 48 -11.26 10.75 5.34
N GLN A 49 -12.58 10.64 5.39
CA GLN A 49 -13.29 9.92 6.45
C GLN A 49 -13.92 8.62 5.93
N GLY A 50 -14.12 7.65 6.83
CA GLY A 50 -14.76 6.36 6.52
C GLY A 50 -13.97 5.50 5.53
N ILE A 51 -12.71 5.25 5.81
CA ILE A 51 -11.77 4.61 4.86
C ILE A 51 -11.90 3.10 4.88
N MET A 52 -12.03 2.46 3.73
CA MET A 52 -11.91 1.00 3.61
C MET A 52 -10.58 0.65 2.92
N LEU A 53 -9.71 -0.09 3.60
CA LEU A 53 -8.47 -0.60 3.02
C LEU A 53 -8.72 -1.95 2.34
N GLU A 54 -8.46 -2.01 1.04
CA GLU A 54 -8.68 -3.20 0.22
C GLU A 54 -7.37 -3.84 -0.25
N GLY A 55 -7.35 -5.18 -0.36
CA GLY A 55 -6.25 -5.91 -1.02
C GLY A 55 -5.14 -6.42 -0.08
N LEU A 56 -5.39 -6.40 1.22
CA LEU A 56 -4.55 -7.04 2.23
C LEU A 56 -4.97 -8.50 2.39
N HIS A 57 -4.01 -9.44 2.39
CA HIS A 57 -4.28 -10.87 2.53
C HIS A 57 -4.72 -11.19 3.97
N LYS A 58 -5.81 -11.96 4.13
CA LYS A 58 -6.43 -12.26 5.43
C LYS A 58 -5.73 -13.41 6.18
N ASN A 59 -5.02 -14.27 5.46
CA ASN A 59 -4.37 -15.45 6.02
C ASN A 59 -2.84 -15.34 5.92
N GLY A 60 -2.20 -15.21 7.09
CA GLY A 60 -0.77 -15.44 7.30
C GLY A 60 0.11 -14.21 7.16
N SER A 61 0.74 -13.80 8.26
CA SER A 61 1.85 -12.85 8.41
C SER A 61 1.57 -11.35 8.25
N CYS A 62 1.02 -10.87 7.13
CA CYS A 62 1.11 -9.44 6.76
C CYS A 62 0.37 -8.44 7.69
N TRP A 63 -0.49 -8.93 8.58
CA TRP A 63 -1.29 -8.13 9.53
C TRP A 63 -1.34 -8.74 10.94
N SER A 64 -0.53 -9.76 11.20
CA SER A 64 -0.37 -10.25 12.56
C SER A 64 0.44 -9.26 13.38
N LEU A 65 0.07 -9.04 14.64
CA LEU A 65 0.91 -8.30 15.62
C LEU A 65 2.15 -9.11 16.04
N TYR A 66 2.54 -10.10 15.25
CA TYR A 66 3.62 -11.04 15.49
C TYR A 66 4.39 -11.16 14.17
N GLY A 67 5.69 -10.83 14.18
CA GLY A 67 6.53 -10.75 12.97
C GLY A 67 7.37 -9.48 12.88
N GLN A 68 8.29 -9.41 11.91
CA GLN A 68 9.16 -8.25 11.65
C GLN A 68 8.38 -7.01 11.17
N ASP A 69 7.14 -7.19 10.71
CA ASP A 69 6.20 -6.19 10.22
C ASP A 69 5.30 -5.59 11.32
N ARG A 70 5.38 -6.10 12.56
CA ARG A 70 4.55 -5.67 13.70
C ARG A 70 4.57 -4.17 13.93
N GLN A 71 5.74 -3.54 13.83
CA GLN A 71 5.88 -2.11 14.09
C GLN A 71 5.07 -1.29 13.08
N VAL A 72 5.20 -1.57 11.79
CA VAL A 72 4.49 -0.82 10.75
C VAL A 72 2.99 -1.12 10.79
N VAL A 73 2.59 -2.36 11.11
CA VAL A 73 1.18 -2.69 11.37
C VAL A 73 0.63 -1.89 12.56
N TYR A 74 1.37 -1.81 13.66
CA TYR A 74 0.97 -1.03 14.83
C TYR A 74 0.87 0.47 14.51
N GLU A 75 1.89 1.05 13.88
CA GLU A 75 1.88 2.44 13.43
C GLU A 75 0.72 2.74 12.48
N THR A 76 0.40 1.83 11.56
CA THR A 76 -0.76 1.96 10.65
C THR A 76 -2.07 2.01 11.45
N LYS A 77 -2.21 1.14 12.46
CA LYS A 77 -3.39 1.12 13.34
C LYS A 77 -3.51 2.41 14.15
N MET A 78 -2.39 2.91 14.70
CA MET A 78 -2.35 4.15 15.48
C MET A 78 -2.68 5.37 14.62
N LEU A 79 -2.15 5.45 13.41
CA LEU A 79 -2.49 6.51 12.45
C LEU A 79 -3.98 6.49 12.10
N GLY A 80 -4.55 5.30 11.93
CA GLY A 80 -5.97 5.10 11.64
C GLY A 80 -6.90 5.18 12.84
N GLN A 81 -6.43 5.39 14.08
CA GLN A 81 -7.31 5.37 15.28
C GLN A 81 -8.41 6.44 15.26
N HIS A 82 -8.22 7.51 14.51
CA HIS A 82 -9.17 8.62 14.43
C HIS A 82 -10.16 8.49 13.27
N GLN A 83 -10.02 7.48 12.42
CA GLN A 83 -10.86 7.25 11.26
C GLN A 83 -11.48 5.86 11.39
N VAL A 84 -12.78 5.70 11.16
CA VAL A 84 -13.37 4.36 11.10
C VAL A 84 -12.79 3.68 9.87
N TRP A 85 -12.04 2.59 10.04
CA TRP A 85 -11.50 1.85 8.91
C TRP A 85 -11.73 0.35 8.99
N GLU A 86 -12.05 -0.22 7.85
CA GLU A 86 -12.27 -1.65 7.66
C GLU A 86 -11.19 -2.20 6.72
N VAL A 87 -10.72 -3.41 6.99
CA VAL A 87 -9.82 -4.13 6.08
C VAL A 87 -10.63 -5.16 5.32
N ASN A 88 -10.82 -4.92 4.02
CA ASN A 88 -11.51 -5.82 3.13
C ASN A 88 -10.52 -6.62 2.27
N HIS A 89 -10.73 -7.93 2.23
CA HIS A 89 -9.90 -8.82 1.43
C HIS A 89 -10.37 -8.83 -0.02
N MET A 90 -9.48 -8.49 -0.95
CA MET A 90 -9.76 -8.61 -2.38
C MET A 90 -8.87 -9.66 -3.04
N ARG A 91 -9.47 -10.44 -3.95
CA ARG A 91 -8.70 -11.30 -4.85
C ARG A 91 -7.77 -10.42 -5.70
N ARG A 92 -6.57 -10.91 -6.00
CA ARG A 92 -5.55 -10.18 -6.80
C ARG A 92 -6.09 -9.65 -8.14
N VAL A 93 -7.00 -10.40 -8.78
CA VAL A 93 -7.68 -9.99 -10.03
C VAL A 93 -8.50 -8.70 -9.84
N ALA A 94 -9.19 -8.55 -8.71
CA ALA A 94 -9.93 -7.34 -8.38
C ALA A 94 -9.03 -6.16 -7.96
N ASN A 95 -7.78 -6.44 -7.57
CA ASN A 95 -6.77 -5.44 -7.22
C ASN A 95 -5.68 -5.28 -8.30
N ASN A 96 -6.00 -5.62 -9.56
CA ASN A 96 -5.02 -5.67 -10.64
C ASN A 96 -4.43 -4.29 -10.96
N ALA A 97 -5.23 -3.23 -10.91
CA ALA A 97 -4.76 -1.87 -11.16
C ALA A 97 -3.65 -1.45 -10.18
N THR A 98 -3.86 -1.67 -8.87
CA THR A 98 -2.86 -1.40 -7.83
C THR A 98 -1.61 -2.27 -7.99
N HIS A 99 -1.79 -3.53 -8.43
CA HIS A 99 -0.67 -4.42 -8.73
C HIS A 99 0.16 -3.93 -9.93
N CYS A 100 -0.49 -3.48 -11.02
CA CYS A 100 0.17 -2.88 -12.17
C CYS A 100 0.93 -1.60 -11.79
N LEU A 101 0.34 -0.77 -10.92
CA LEU A 101 0.97 0.45 -10.40
C LEU A 101 2.26 0.13 -9.62
N ALA A 102 2.23 -0.88 -8.75
CA ALA A 102 3.41 -1.35 -8.03
C ALA A 102 4.49 -1.91 -8.98
N LYS A 103 4.09 -2.65 -10.02
CA LYS A 103 5.02 -3.17 -11.04
C LYS A 103 5.66 -2.03 -11.84
N LEU A 104 4.88 -1.03 -12.23
CA LEU A 104 5.37 0.16 -12.92
C LEU A 104 6.40 0.90 -12.07
N ALA A 105 6.12 1.10 -10.78
CA ALA A 105 7.06 1.73 -9.85
C ALA A 105 8.40 0.96 -9.76
N PHE A 106 8.33 -0.37 -9.72
CA PHE A 106 9.52 -1.22 -9.69
C PHE A 106 10.33 -1.10 -10.99
N VAL A 107 9.66 -1.19 -12.15
CA VAL A 107 10.30 -1.08 -13.46
C VAL A 107 10.95 0.28 -13.64
N ARG A 108 10.24 1.38 -13.35
CA ARG A 108 10.79 2.75 -13.44
C ARG A 108 12.08 2.94 -12.65
N ARG A 109 12.24 2.25 -11.52
CA ARG A 109 13.47 2.28 -10.74
C ARG A 109 14.64 1.64 -11.49
N ILE A 110 14.42 0.49 -12.12
CA ILE A 110 15.46 -0.23 -12.88
C ILE A 110 16.01 0.68 -13.98
N TRP A 111 15.12 1.26 -14.80
CA TRP A 111 15.51 2.18 -15.87
C TRP A 111 16.29 3.40 -15.37
N ARG A 112 15.92 3.99 -14.22
CA ARG A 112 16.66 5.13 -13.64
C ARG A 112 18.07 4.74 -13.17
N HIS A 113 18.25 3.55 -12.61
CA HIS A 113 19.57 3.10 -12.18
C HIS A 113 20.49 2.81 -13.36
N ASP A 114 19.95 2.29 -14.47
CA ASP A 114 20.74 1.95 -15.65
C ASP A 114 21.20 3.20 -16.42
N PHE A 115 20.38 4.26 -16.43
CA PHE A 115 20.74 5.54 -17.08
C PHE A 115 21.73 6.41 -16.29
N LEU A 116 21.87 6.22 -14.98
CA LEU A 116 22.80 6.99 -14.13
C LEU A 116 24.18 6.31 -13.98
N ARG A 117 24.43 5.24 -14.73
CA ARG A 117 25.69 4.46 -14.73
C ARG A 117 26.46 4.55 -16.06
N VAL A 118 26.04 5.42 -16.97
CA VAL A 118 26.76 5.80 -18.20
C VAL A 118 27.40 7.16 -18.00
#